data_AF-A0A0L0CRK7-F1
#
_entry.id   AF-A0A0L0CRK7-F1
#
_cell.length_a   1.000
_cell.length_b   1.000
_cell.length_c   1.000
_cell.angle_alpha   90.00
_cell.angle_beta   90.00
_cell.angle_gamma   90.00
#
_symmetry.space_group_name_H-M   'P 1'
#
loop_
_entity.id
_entity.type
_entity.pdbx_description
1 polymer ?
#
loop_
_entity_poly.entity_id
_entity_poly.type
_entity_poly.pdbx_seq_one_letter_code
_entity_poly.pdbx_strand_id
1 'polypeptide(L)'
;MLFSKWEEFKNKIFGYYEKHIVNEVSKQLVTKAKESENIDYQDFIITVFLNSIFQSSARFKNNDGKKTKKVTISDSEESFVLQLPTLNDYKRRVEDIINKYYSAGLTVQPFLIVEGNGTDIKGFYIYFDKNLLKFDSFIQSLDVCFKIFQVLSLKYPIACEQSWLFIQKYFFEINTKFDSYSSNIFSVINYLNN
;
A
#
# COMPACT_ATOMS: atom_id res chain seq x y z
N MET A 1 8.66 -0.48 -16.47
CA MET A 1 7.90 -1.64 -15.96
C MET A 1 6.67 -1.18 -15.20
N LEU A 2 6.80 -0.54 -14.03
CA LEU A 2 5.63 0.01 -13.33
C LEU A 2 4.97 1.14 -14.14
N PHE A 3 5.70 2.21 -14.43
CA PHE A 3 5.19 3.35 -15.22
C PHE A 3 4.54 2.96 -16.56
N SER A 4 5.13 2.00 -17.28
CA SER A 4 4.67 1.57 -18.61
C SER A 4 3.34 0.81 -18.58
N LYS A 5 3.01 0.15 -17.46
CA LYS A 5 1.79 -0.65 -17.31
C LYS A 5 0.71 0.05 -16.46
N TRP A 6 1.08 1.12 -15.76
CA TRP A 6 0.23 1.72 -14.74
C TRP A 6 -1.07 2.28 -15.30
N GLU A 7 -1.03 3.00 -16.42
CA GLU A 7 -2.24 3.57 -17.03
C GLU A 7 -3.24 2.48 -17.48
N GLU A 8 -2.76 1.42 -18.12
CA GLU A 8 -3.62 0.28 -18.50
C GLU A 8 -4.22 -0.38 -17.26
N PHE A 9 -3.40 -0.60 -16.23
CA PHE A 9 -3.83 -1.13 -14.96
C PHE A 9 -4.92 -0.28 -14.31
N LYS A 10 -4.74 1.05 -14.24
CA LYS A 10 -5.71 1.98 -13.66
C LYS A 10 -7.07 1.86 -14.34
N ASN A 11 -7.08 1.84 -15.67
CA ASN A 11 -8.31 1.74 -16.45
C ASN A 11 -9.11 0.47 -16.15
N LYS A 12 -8.42 -0.65 -15.90
CA LYS A 12 -9.05 -1.95 -15.60
C LYS A 12 -9.41 -2.11 -14.12
N ILE A 13 -8.53 -1.69 -13.20
CA ILE A 13 -8.70 -1.96 -11.77
C ILE A 13 -9.87 -1.17 -11.16
N PHE A 14 -10.17 0.03 -11.66
CA PHE A 14 -11.36 0.78 -11.22
C PHE A 14 -12.65 -0.04 -11.41
N GLY A 15 -12.81 -0.68 -12.57
CA GLY A 15 -13.96 -1.55 -12.85
C GLY A 15 -14.00 -2.80 -11.96
N TYR A 16 -12.83 -3.27 -11.50
CA TYR A 16 -12.75 -4.36 -10.52
C TYR A 16 -13.19 -3.88 -9.12
N TYR A 17 -12.69 -2.72 -8.67
CA TYR A 17 -13.04 -2.14 -7.38
C TYR A 17 -14.55 -1.86 -7.27
N GLU A 18 -15.16 -1.28 -8.30
CA GLU A 18 -16.61 -1.02 -8.32
C GLU A 18 -17.46 -2.29 -8.09
N LYS A 19 -16.99 -3.46 -8.55
CA LYS A 19 -17.70 -4.74 -8.42
C LYS A 19 -17.44 -5.45 -7.09
N HIS A 20 -16.24 -5.29 -6.53
CA HIS A 20 -15.77 -6.10 -5.40
C HIS A 20 -15.72 -5.35 -4.06
N ILE A 21 -15.71 -4.02 -4.07
CA ILE A 21 -15.77 -3.20 -2.85
C ILE A 21 -17.23 -3.02 -2.45
N VAL A 22 -17.59 -3.51 -1.27
CA VAL A 22 -18.99 -3.49 -0.78
C VAL A 22 -19.33 -2.18 -0.06
N ASN A 23 -18.39 -1.59 0.67
CA ASN A 23 -18.62 -0.41 1.51
C ASN A 23 -18.91 0.84 0.67
N GLU A 24 -20.05 1.48 0.91
CA GLU A 24 -20.49 2.71 0.21
C GLU A 24 -19.49 3.86 0.35
N VAL A 25 -18.87 4.04 1.53
CA VAL A 25 -17.84 5.08 1.73
C VAL A 25 -16.63 4.82 0.83
N SER A 26 -16.20 3.57 0.76
CA SER A 26 -15.08 3.16 -0.09
C SER A 26 -15.41 3.31 -1.58
N LYS A 27 -16.64 2.97 -2.00
CA LYS A 27 -17.10 3.20 -3.38
C LYS A 27 -17.07 4.69 -3.73
N GLN A 28 -17.57 5.56 -2.85
CA GLN A 28 -17.53 7.01 -3.05
C GLN A 28 -16.10 7.53 -3.23
N LEU A 29 -15.14 7.02 -2.46
CA LEU A 29 -13.74 7.39 -2.62
C LEU A 29 -13.15 6.91 -3.95
N VAL A 30 -13.48 5.70 -4.40
CA VAL A 30 -13.03 5.16 -5.69
C VAL A 30 -13.64 5.96 -6.85
N THR A 31 -14.93 6.29 -6.81
CA THR A 31 -15.58 7.14 -7.81
C THR A 31 -14.95 8.53 -7.83
N LYS A 32 -14.77 9.15 -6.66
CA LYS A 32 -14.13 10.46 -6.54
C LYS A 32 -12.69 10.45 -7.08
N ALA A 33 -11.94 9.37 -6.88
CA ALA A 33 -10.62 9.22 -7.47
C ALA A 33 -10.72 9.15 -8.99
N LYS A 34 -11.56 8.26 -9.54
CA LYS A 34 -11.75 8.10 -10.99
C LYS A 34 -12.11 9.41 -11.71
N GLU A 35 -12.87 10.29 -11.06
CA GLU A 35 -13.30 11.60 -11.59
C GLU A 35 -12.30 12.73 -11.33
N SER A 36 -11.26 12.51 -10.53
CA SER A 36 -10.31 13.56 -10.16
C SER A 36 -9.35 13.89 -11.29
N GLU A 37 -9.10 15.18 -11.52
CA GLU A 37 -8.04 15.63 -12.44
C GLU A 37 -6.63 15.45 -11.87
N ASN A 38 -6.51 15.21 -10.56
CA ASN A 38 -5.22 15.00 -9.91
C ASN A 38 -4.78 13.53 -10.07
N ILE A 39 -3.82 13.29 -10.97
CA ILE A 39 -3.29 11.96 -11.27
C ILE A 39 -2.63 11.30 -10.06
N ASP A 40 -1.93 12.05 -9.21
CA ASP A 40 -1.30 11.48 -8.03
C ASP A 40 -2.33 11.08 -6.98
N TYR A 41 -3.44 11.82 -6.87
CA TYR A 41 -4.55 11.41 -6.02
C TYR A 41 -5.19 10.10 -6.53
N GLN A 42 -5.34 9.95 -7.84
CA GLN A 42 -5.80 8.68 -8.43
C GLN A 42 -4.85 7.54 -8.06
N ASP A 43 -3.55 7.71 -8.32
CA ASP A 43 -2.53 6.70 -8.10
C ASP A 43 -2.46 6.28 -6.62
N PHE A 44 -2.53 7.26 -5.71
CA PHE A 44 -2.60 7.05 -4.27
C PHE A 44 -3.81 6.21 -3.87
N ILE A 45 -5.00 6.63 -4.28
CA ILE A 45 -6.25 5.95 -3.89
C ILE A 45 -6.28 4.52 -4.44
N ILE A 46 -5.92 4.33 -5.70
CA ILE A 46 -5.84 2.99 -6.30
C ILE A 46 -4.90 2.09 -5.50
N THR A 47 -3.74 2.61 -5.11
CA THR A 47 -2.75 1.84 -4.35
C THR A 47 -3.24 1.45 -2.96
N VAL A 48 -3.89 2.37 -2.25
CA VAL A 48 -4.49 2.08 -0.93
C VAL A 48 -5.57 1.01 -1.05
N PHE A 49 -6.43 1.09 -2.06
CA PHE A 49 -7.53 0.14 -2.27
C PHE A 49 -7.10 -1.26 -2.69
N LEU A 50 -5.84 -1.46 -3.07
CA LEU A 50 -5.26 -2.81 -3.19
C LEU A 50 -5.43 -3.60 -1.88
N ASN A 51 -5.39 -2.95 -0.71
CA ASN A 51 -5.56 -3.63 0.58
C ASN A 51 -7.00 -4.09 0.84
N SER A 52 -7.98 -3.46 0.18
CA SER A 52 -9.38 -3.89 0.26
C SER A 52 -9.62 -5.20 -0.50
N ILE A 53 -8.89 -5.40 -1.61
CA ILE A 53 -8.94 -6.62 -2.43
C ILE A 53 -8.01 -7.70 -1.89
N PHE A 54 -6.77 -7.33 -1.54
CA PHE A 54 -5.72 -8.23 -1.08
C PHE A 54 -5.59 -8.18 0.44
N GLN A 55 -6.65 -8.60 1.12
CA GLN A 55 -6.69 -8.59 2.58
C GLN A 55 -5.60 -9.47 3.19
N SER A 56 -4.90 -8.94 4.18
CA SER A 56 -3.89 -9.70 4.91
C SER A 56 -4.54 -10.75 5.82
N SER A 57 -3.95 -11.95 5.82
CA SER A 57 -4.28 -13.03 6.75
C SER A 57 -3.50 -12.92 8.07
N ALA A 58 -2.63 -11.92 8.20
CA ALA A 58 -1.75 -11.74 9.33
C ALA A 58 -2.48 -11.39 10.63
N ARG A 59 -1.77 -11.56 11.74
CA ARG A 59 -2.25 -11.21 13.08
C ARG A 59 -1.16 -10.47 13.84
N PHE A 60 -1.50 -9.32 14.40
CA PHE A 60 -0.62 -8.62 15.33
C PHE A 60 -0.74 -9.20 16.73
N LYS A 61 0.37 -9.30 17.44
CA LYS A 61 0.36 -9.59 18.88
C LYS A 61 -0.05 -8.33 19.64
N ASN A 62 -0.88 -8.50 20.66
CA ASN A 62 -1.15 -7.42 21.61
C ASN A 62 0.09 -7.17 22.50
N ASN A 63 0.11 -6.03 23.18
CA ASN A 63 1.21 -5.59 24.06
C ASN A 63 1.64 -6.66 25.10
N ASP A 64 0.71 -7.49 25.58
CA ASP A 64 1.01 -8.57 26.54
C ASP A 64 1.58 -9.85 25.90
N GLY A 65 1.70 -9.91 24.56
CA GLY A 65 2.17 -11.06 23.79
C GLY A 65 1.25 -12.30 23.79
N LYS A 66 0.26 -12.35 24.68
CA LYS A 66 -0.62 -13.51 24.94
C LYS A 66 -1.79 -13.66 23.96
N LYS A 67 -2.25 -12.56 23.36
CA LYS A 67 -3.40 -12.53 22.45
C LYS A 67 -2.99 -11.95 21.10
N THR A 68 -3.61 -12.45 20.03
CA THR A 68 -3.38 -11.97 18.66
C THR A 68 -4.66 -11.38 18.08
N LYS A 69 -4.56 -10.19 17.50
CA LYS A 69 -5.63 -9.50 16.77
C LYS A 69 -5.41 -9.67 15.27
N LYS A 70 -6.48 -10.01 14.53
CA LYS A 70 -6.42 -10.04 13.06
C LYS A 70 -6.12 -8.63 12.53
N VAL A 71 -5.21 -8.53 11.55
CA VAL A 71 -4.95 -7.28 10.84
C VAL A 71 -6.23 -6.84 10.13
N THR A 72 -6.59 -5.57 10.30
CA THR A 72 -7.75 -4.97 9.63
C THR A 72 -7.35 -4.36 8.29
N ILE A 73 -8.32 -4.07 7.42
CA ILE A 73 -8.05 -3.36 6.15
C ILE A 73 -7.39 -2.00 6.45
N SER A 74 -7.87 -1.27 7.45
CA SER A 74 -7.28 0.02 7.85
C SER A 74 -5.84 -0.14 8.35
N ASP A 75 -5.51 -1.24 9.05
CA ASP A 75 -4.11 -1.53 9.41
C ASP A 75 -3.25 -1.75 8.16
N SER A 76 -3.76 -2.49 7.16
CA SER A 76 -3.09 -2.73 5.88
C SER A 76 -2.89 -1.44 5.09
N GLU A 77 -3.91 -0.58 5.03
CA GLU A 77 -3.87 0.73 4.38
C GLU A 77 -2.81 1.63 5.02
N GLU A 78 -2.82 1.79 6.35
CA GLU A 78 -1.83 2.59 7.09
C GLU A 78 -0.41 2.03 6.93
N SER A 79 -0.26 0.71 6.89
CA SER A 79 1.05 0.05 6.73
C SER A 79 1.61 0.15 5.31
N PHE A 80 0.74 0.38 4.32
CA PHE A 80 1.15 0.55 2.93
C PHE A 80 1.41 2.03 2.65
N VAL A 81 0.42 2.89 2.91
CA VAL A 81 0.50 4.34 2.72
C VAL A 81 -0.06 5.08 3.94
N LEU A 82 0.81 5.79 4.66
CA LEU A 82 0.42 6.68 5.75
C LEU A 82 0.05 8.06 5.19
N GLN A 83 -1.24 8.40 5.22
CA GLN A 83 -1.68 9.76 4.89
C GLN A 83 -1.58 10.68 6.11
N LEU A 84 -0.96 11.85 5.92
CA LEU A 84 -0.82 12.89 6.94
C LEU A 84 -1.33 14.23 6.38
N PRO A 85 -2.17 15.00 7.11
CA PRO A 85 -2.60 16.33 6.65
C PRO A 85 -1.44 17.31 6.45
N THR A 86 -0.40 17.16 7.27
CA THR A 86 0.83 17.94 7.25
C THR A 86 1.98 17.08 7.78
N LEU A 87 3.20 17.35 7.31
CA LEU A 87 4.39 16.73 7.87
C LEU A 87 4.73 17.20 9.29
N ASN A 88 4.11 18.23 9.86
CA ASN A 88 4.50 18.70 11.21
C ASN A 88 4.54 17.59 12.27
N ASP A 89 3.61 16.62 12.18
CA ASP A 89 3.48 15.52 13.13
C ASP A 89 4.03 14.17 12.61
N TYR A 90 4.77 14.16 11.50
CA TYR A 90 5.21 12.90 10.87
C TYR A 90 6.04 12.04 11.83
N LYS A 91 6.94 12.65 12.61
CA LYS A 91 7.81 11.93 13.55
C LYS A 91 7.01 11.17 14.59
N ARG A 92 6.01 11.82 15.18
CA ARG A 92 5.13 11.20 16.19
C ARG A 92 4.37 10.02 15.60
N ARG A 93 3.78 10.19 14.41
CA ARG A 93 3.01 9.13 13.74
C ARG A 93 3.90 7.95 13.32
N VAL A 94 5.11 8.23 12.85
CA VAL A 94 6.14 7.22 12.56
C VAL A 94 6.55 6.48 13.84
N GLU A 95 6.76 7.18 14.95
CA GLU A 95 7.06 6.56 16.25
C GLU A 95 5.92 5.66 16.73
N ASP A 96 4.65 6.07 16.56
CA ASP A 96 3.50 5.22 16.89
C ASP A 96 3.53 3.91 16.08
N ILE A 97 3.83 3.97 14.78
CA ILE A 97 3.97 2.78 13.92
C ILE A 97 5.15 1.92 14.37
N ILE A 98 6.30 2.53 14.66
CA ILE A 98 7.46 1.82 15.19
C ILE A 98 7.08 1.08 16.47
N ASN A 99 6.50 1.77 17.44
CA ASN A 99 6.10 1.16 18.70
C ASN A 99 5.10 0.01 18.50
N LYS A 100 4.12 0.17 17.59
CA LYS A 100 3.14 -0.88 17.23
C LYS A 100 3.80 -2.14 16.66
N TYR A 101 4.79 -1.99 15.78
CA TYR A 101 5.46 -3.13 15.17
C TYR A 101 6.45 -3.79 16.14
N TYR A 102 7.25 -3.01 16.85
CA TYR A 102 8.23 -3.52 17.80
C TYR A 102 7.57 -4.21 19.00
N SER A 103 6.43 -3.70 19.50
CA SER A 103 5.66 -4.39 20.56
C SER A 103 5.11 -5.74 20.11
N ALA A 104 4.87 -5.90 18.80
CA ALA A 104 4.48 -7.17 18.19
C ALA A 104 5.68 -8.11 17.89
N GLY A 105 6.92 -7.69 18.19
CA GLY A 105 8.14 -8.42 17.86
C GLY A 105 8.48 -8.40 16.36
N LEU A 106 7.99 -7.38 15.64
CA LEU A 106 8.21 -7.16 14.22
C LEU A 106 9.12 -5.95 14.01
N THR A 107 9.81 -5.92 12.88
CA THR A 107 10.54 -4.74 12.43
C THR A 107 9.65 -3.89 11.53
N VAL A 108 9.84 -2.57 11.59
CA VAL A 108 9.24 -1.66 10.61
C VAL A 108 9.94 -1.83 9.27
N GLN A 109 9.14 -1.96 8.23
CA GLN A 109 9.57 -2.02 6.85
C GLN A 109 9.39 -0.64 6.20
N PRO A 110 10.05 -0.34 5.07
CA PRO A 110 9.77 0.88 4.31
C PRO A 110 8.27 1.04 4.04
N PHE A 111 7.75 2.26 4.12
CA PHE A 111 6.37 2.57 3.75
C PHE A 111 6.24 3.96 3.16
N LEU A 112 5.17 4.16 2.40
CA LEU A 112 4.87 5.42 1.73
C LEU A 112 4.19 6.39 2.70
N ILE A 113 4.49 7.68 2.56
CA ILE A 113 3.81 8.76 3.26
C ILE A 113 3.28 9.73 2.21
N VAL A 114 2.01 10.08 2.33
CA VAL A 114 1.36 11.09 1.51
C VAL A 114 0.99 12.27 2.40
N GLU A 115 1.53 13.45 2.09
CA GLU A 115 1.13 14.69 2.74
C GLU A 115 -0.06 15.28 1.98
N GLY A 116 -1.15 15.56 2.66
CA GLY A 116 -2.36 16.12 2.06
C GLY A 116 -3.64 15.69 2.75
N ASN A 117 -4.75 16.30 2.36
CA ASN A 117 -6.07 15.94 2.85
C ASN A 117 -7.06 15.78 1.69
N GLY A 118 -7.73 14.64 1.62
CA GLY A 118 -8.62 14.31 0.51
C GLY A 118 -7.87 14.36 -0.82
N THR A 119 -8.38 15.19 -1.74
CA THR A 119 -7.82 15.39 -3.10
C THR A 119 -6.66 16.39 -3.16
N ASP A 120 -6.46 17.17 -2.10
CA ASP A 120 -5.35 18.13 -2.01
C ASP A 120 -4.10 17.40 -1.53
N ILE A 121 -3.26 16.99 -2.48
CA ILE A 121 -2.01 16.27 -2.24
C ILE A 121 -0.83 17.24 -2.38
N LYS A 122 0.02 17.28 -1.36
CA LYS A 122 1.11 18.26 -1.20
C LYS A 122 2.49 17.67 -1.34
N GLY A 123 2.65 16.37 -1.09
CA GLY A 123 3.94 15.72 -1.23
C GLY A 123 3.92 14.22 -1.01
N PHE A 124 4.92 13.57 -1.57
CA PHE A 124 5.11 12.12 -1.54
C PHE A 124 6.46 11.81 -0.90
N TYR A 125 6.45 10.86 0.02
CA TYR A 125 7.63 10.52 0.76
C TYR A 125 7.74 9.01 0.98
N ILE A 126 8.97 8.53 1.14
CA ILE A 126 9.25 7.19 1.67
C ILE A 126 9.90 7.37 3.03
N TYR A 127 9.36 6.72 4.05
CA TYR A 127 10.08 6.54 5.30
C TYR A 127 10.91 5.27 5.22
N PHE A 128 12.23 5.42 5.29
CA PHE A 128 13.17 4.30 5.25
C PHE A 128 14.40 4.61 6.09
N ASP A 129 14.77 3.68 6.97
CA ASP A 129 15.95 3.76 7.84
C ASP A 129 16.11 5.13 8.54
N LYS A 130 15.04 5.59 9.21
CA LYS A 130 14.96 6.89 9.92
C LYS A 130 15.10 8.13 9.03
N ASN A 131 15.12 7.96 7.72
CA ASN A 131 15.14 9.04 6.75
C ASN A 131 13.78 9.19 6.09
N LEU A 132 13.45 10.43 5.71
CA LEU A 132 12.27 10.77 4.94
C LEU A 132 12.73 11.26 3.56
N LEU A 133 12.51 10.44 2.54
CA LEU A 133 12.92 10.73 1.17
C LEU A 133 11.74 11.35 0.42
N LYS A 134 11.92 12.52 -0.19
CA LYS A 134 10.88 13.22 -0.96
C LYS A 134 10.91 12.82 -2.43
N PHE A 135 9.73 12.74 -3.05
CA PHE A 135 9.54 12.42 -4.46
C PHE A 135 8.61 13.43 -5.15
N ASP A 136 8.69 13.46 -6.48
CA ASP A 136 7.94 14.41 -7.32
C ASP A 136 6.53 13.91 -7.65
N SER A 137 6.30 12.59 -7.60
CA SER A 137 4.99 11.97 -7.84
C SER A 137 4.77 10.73 -6.98
N PHE A 138 3.49 10.37 -6.79
CA PHE A 138 3.12 9.19 -6.01
C PHE A 138 3.69 7.92 -6.64
N ILE A 139 3.51 7.75 -7.95
CA ILE A 139 3.96 6.57 -8.69
C ILE A 139 5.49 6.39 -8.63
N GLN A 140 6.25 7.49 -8.62
CA GLN A 140 7.70 7.44 -8.44
C GLN A 140 8.07 6.93 -7.04
N SER A 141 7.40 7.42 -6.00
CA SER A 141 7.61 6.93 -4.63
C SER A 141 7.26 5.45 -4.50
N LEU A 142 6.20 4.97 -5.15
CA LEU A 142 5.81 3.56 -5.14
C LEU A 142 6.86 2.66 -5.81
N ASP A 143 7.34 3.05 -6.99
CA ASP A 143 8.37 2.33 -7.74
C ASP A 143 9.70 2.26 -6.96
N VAL A 144 10.14 3.37 -6.36
CA VAL A 144 11.36 3.41 -5.55
C VAL A 144 11.18 2.61 -4.27
N CYS A 145 10.04 2.68 -3.59
CA CYS A 145 9.77 1.89 -2.39
C CYS A 145 9.83 0.38 -2.70
N PHE A 146 9.23 -0.05 -3.81
CA PHE A 146 9.35 -1.44 -4.27
C PHE A 146 10.81 -1.84 -4.51
N LYS A 147 11.58 -1.00 -5.19
CA LYS A 147 13.00 -1.26 -5.46
C LYS A 147 13.85 -1.35 -4.19
N ILE A 148 13.55 -0.54 -3.16
CA ILE A 148 14.21 -0.62 -1.86
C ILE A 148 14.02 -2.02 -1.26
N PHE A 149 12.80 -2.57 -1.31
CA PHE A 149 12.56 -3.94 -0.84
C PHE A 149 13.42 -4.97 -1.56
N GLN A 150 13.45 -4.89 -2.89
CA GLN A 150 14.16 -5.87 -3.72
C GLN A 150 15.67 -5.78 -3.59
N VAL A 151 16.25 -4.58 -3.70
CA VAL A 151 17.71 -4.36 -3.66
C VAL A 151 18.28 -4.76 -2.31
N LEU A 152 17.56 -4.47 -1.22
CA LEU A 152 18.01 -4.77 0.14
C LEU A 152 17.50 -6.13 0.66
N SER A 153 16.78 -6.90 -0.17
CA SER A 153 16.19 -8.18 0.22
C SER A 153 15.35 -8.11 1.51
N LEU A 154 14.60 -7.01 1.66
CA LEU A 154 13.73 -6.78 2.81
C LEU A 154 12.42 -7.56 2.67
N LYS A 155 11.81 -7.90 3.81
CA LYS A 155 10.46 -8.47 3.83
C LYS A 155 9.44 -7.37 3.59
N TYR A 156 8.32 -7.70 2.94
CA TYR A 156 7.19 -6.77 2.89
C TYR A 156 6.54 -6.62 4.29
N PRO A 157 5.89 -5.47 4.58
CA PRO A 157 5.11 -5.32 5.79
C PRO A 157 4.01 -6.38 5.84
N ILE A 158 3.94 -7.14 6.92
CA ILE A 158 3.01 -8.28 7.05
C ILE A 158 1.53 -7.89 6.88
N ALA A 159 1.19 -6.63 7.18
CA ALA A 159 -0.17 -6.12 7.05
C ALA A 159 -0.59 -5.88 5.59
N CYS A 160 0.34 -5.62 4.68
CA CYS A 160 0.05 -5.33 3.26
C CYS A 160 0.91 -6.17 2.30
N GLU A 161 1.46 -7.29 2.79
CA GLU A 161 2.34 -8.19 2.03
C GLU A 161 1.71 -8.62 0.70
N GLN A 162 0.41 -8.95 0.72
CA GLN A 162 -0.31 -9.41 -0.46
C GLN A 162 -0.39 -8.33 -1.56
N SER A 163 -0.55 -7.06 -1.17
CA SER A 163 -0.56 -5.94 -2.12
C SER A 163 0.82 -5.72 -2.74
N TRP A 164 1.89 -5.85 -1.96
CA TRP A 164 3.26 -5.79 -2.49
C TRP A 164 3.61 -6.99 -3.37
N LEU A 165 3.15 -8.20 -3.03
CA LEU A 165 3.30 -9.38 -3.88
C LEU A 165 2.54 -9.26 -5.20
N PHE A 166 1.35 -8.66 -5.17
CA PHE A 166 0.63 -8.31 -6.39
C PHE A 166 1.47 -7.37 -7.26
N ILE A 167 2.06 -6.33 -6.67
CA ILE A 167 2.92 -5.39 -7.41
C ILE A 167 4.14 -6.09 -8.00
N GLN A 168 4.80 -6.95 -7.21
CA GLN A 168 5.95 -7.74 -7.63
C GLN A 168 5.63 -8.60 -8.85
N LYS A 169 4.51 -9.32 -8.82
CA LYS A 169 4.14 -10.28 -9.87
C LYS A 169 3.58 -9.61 -11.11
N TYR A 170 2.73 -8.60 -10.94
CA TYR A 170 2.02 -7.97 -12.07
C TYR A 170 2.88 -6.92 -12.79
N PHE A 171 3.47 -5.98 -12.05
CA PHE A 171 4.21 -4.87 -12.66
C PHE A 171 5.65 -5.24 -13.01
N PHE A 172 6.33 -5.97 -12.13
CA PHE A 172 7.75 -6.28 -12.26
C PHE A 172 8.03 -7.71 -12.73
N GLU A 173 7.03 -8.58 -12.76
CA GLU A 173 7.14 -9.98 -13.21
C GLU A 173 8.21 -10.78 -12.42
N ILE A 174 8.47 -10.38 -11.18
CA ILE A 174 9.47 -11.02 -10.31
C ILE A 174 8.80 -12.16 -9.53
N ASN A 175 9.43 -13.33 -9.54
CA ASN A 175 9.06 -14.46 -8.70
C ASN A 175 10.25 -14.88 -7.84
N THR A 176 10.01 -15.08 -6.55
CA THR A 176 11.04 -15.55 -5.61
C THR A 176 10.60 -16.84 -4.94
N LYS A 177 11.57 -17.62 -4.45
CA LYS A 177 11.29 -18.83 -3.65
C LYS A 177 10.62 -18.55 -2.29
N PHE A 178 10.55 -17.28 -1.89
CA PHE A 178 9.96 -16.84 -0.64
C PHE A 178 8.54 -16.26 -0.83
N ASP A 179 8.06 -16.19 -2.07
CA ASP A 179 6.73 -15.66 -2.37
C ASP A 179 5.65 -16.52 -1.71
N SER A 180 4.73 -15.88 -1.00
CA SER A 180 3.54 -16.58 -0.50
C SER A 180 2.56 -16.86 -1.65
N TYR A 181 1.93 -18.03 -1.63
CA TYR A 181 0.89 -18.37 -2.60
C TYR A 181 -0.43 -17.70 -2.24
N SER A 182 -1.07 -17.07 -3.22
CA SER A 182 -2.36 -16.41 -3.06
C SER A 182 -3.21 -16.58 -4.31
N SER A 183 -4.24 -17.43 -4.24
CA SER A 183 -5.17 -17.66 -5.35
C SER A 183 -5.90 -16.38 -5.77
N ASN A 184 -6.15 -15.47 -4.82
CA ASN A 184 -6.76 -14.18 -5.09
C ASN A 184 -5.88 -13.29 -5.98
N ILE A 185 -4.56 -13.24 -5.72
CA ILE A 185 -3.62 -12.50 -6.57
C ILE A 185 -3.66 -13.03 -8.01
N PHE A 186 -3.64 -14.34 -8.20
CA PHE A 186 -3.74 -14.94 -9.55
C PHE A 186 -5.06 -14.63 -10.24
N SER A 187 -6.18 -14.70 -9.52
CA SER A 187 -7.51 -14.36 -10.05
C SER A 187 -7.57 -12.91 -10.57
N VAL A 188 -7.05 -11.95 -9.78
CA VAL A 188 -7.02 -10.54 -10.17
C VAL A 188 -6.06 -10.31 -11.33
N ILE A 189 -4.87 -10.92 -11.33
CA ILE A 189 -3.93 -10.82 -12.46
C ILE A 189 -4.57 -11.32 -13.76
N ASN A 190 -5.29 -12.45 -13.71
CA ASN A 190 -6.00 -12.96 -14.88
C ASN A 190 -7.09 -11.99 -15.36
N TYR A 191 -7.83 -11.37 -14.44
CA TYR A 191 -8.80 -10.34 -14.79
C TYR A 191 -8.15 -9.13 -15.49
N LEU A 192 -6.99 -8.69 -15.00
CA LEU A 192 -6.28 -7.53 -15.55
C LEU A 192 -5.58 -7.80 -16.89
N ASN A 193 -5.24 -9.05 -17.19
CA ASN A 193 -4.62 -9.43 -18.46
C ASN A 193 -5.64 -9.67 -19.58
N ASN A 194 -6.90 -9.91 -19.23
CA ASN A 194 -8.01 -9.99 -20.17
C ASN A 194 -8.54 -8.59 -20.54
#